data_AF-A0A4R3HZ20-F1
#
_entry.id   AF-A0A4R3HZ20-F1
#
_cell.length_a   1.000
_cell.length_b   1.000
_cell.length_c   1.000
_cell.angle_alpha   90.00
_cell.angle_beta   90.00
_cell.angle_gamma   90.00
#
_symmetry.space_group_name_H-M   'P 1'
#
loop_
_entity.id
_entity.type
_entity.pdbx_description
1 polymer ?
#
loop_
_entity_poly.entity_id
_entity_poly.type
_entity_poly.pdbx_seq_one_letter_code
_entity_poly.pdbx_strand_id
1 'polypeptide(L)'
;MHWDWLLSIGAGFYTAAVVALSLRILMKRRPVGVTLAWLLFLFILPVLGIIFYLLFGERYIGRIRAKRARNQYQDYSKWLERTLQKQNQYLKNNKPLRPVMELAQKGFGLPVIGTNKWRLISHANELFRSLISDLQSARQVVFIEFYILEDEGGVHEVLSAMTEAAKRGVQVHLMLDSVGSGAFLKSKRCSEMIKQGVKILEVLHAYPFRLTLRRQDLRQHRKLITIDNQIAYTGSMNLVDPEFFKTRSGVGPWIDLMARLEGDIAKVTQAALIFDWEMETGTRLEKYLAYPTLANNCETLMQLLPTGPAFNDEILLQVLLTTVHNARRQITLTTPYFVPDDSLLQALKAAARRGLDVTIIVPKKNDSKLAQLAGRSFYEDLLTAGVKIQRYVGGLLHTKTVIIDRDLVLLGSVNLDMRSIWLNFESTLIVDDAEFCAEVQKVVDDYSKNAELIDLASWVNRPAHRRLLENIAQLASPLL
;
A
#
# COMPACT_ATOMS: atom_id res chain seq x y z
N MET A 1 40.96 23.73 -35.77
CA MET A 1 40.42 22.35 -35.66
C MET A 1 38.92 22.45 -35.61
N HIS A 2 38.22 22.04 -36.67
CA HIS A 2 36.77 22.11 -36.79
C HIS A 2 36.14 20.92 -36.05
N TRP A 3 35.46 21.20 -34.92
CA TRP A 3 34.77 20.20 -34.10
C TRP A 3 33.36 19.87 -34.61
N ASP A 4 33.00 20.33 -35.81
CA ASP A 4 31.64 20.27 -36.38
C ASP A 4 31.15 18.83 -36.61
N TRP A 5 32.08 17.89 -36.85
CA TRP A 5 31.78 16.48 -37.01
C TRP A 5 31.35 15.82 -35.68
N LEU A 6 31.90 16.25 -34.54
CA LEU A 6 31.47 15.76 -33.22
C LEU A 6 30.06 16.24 -32.88
N LEU A 7 29.72 17.49 -33.24
CA LEU A 7 28.37 18.02 -33.06
C LEU A 7 27.34 17.24 -33.90
N SER A 8 27.72 16.88 -35.12
CA SER A 8 26.87 16.09 -36.03
C SER A 8 26.64 14.68 -35.51
N ILE A 9 27.69 14.02 -34.99
CA ILE A 9 27.58 12.70 -34.34
C ILE A 9 26.71 12.79 -33.08
N GLY A 10 26.92 13.79 -32.23
CA GLY A 10 26.12 14.01 -31.02
C GLY A 10 24.64 14.23 -31.33
N ALA A 11 24.33 15.05 -32.33
CA ALA A 11 22.96 15.26 -32.79
C ALA A 11 22.32 13.98 -33.36
N GLY A 12 23.09 13.16 -34.07
CA GLY A 12 22.64 11.84 -34.55
C GLY A 12 22.27 10.90 -33.41
N PHE A 13 23.14 10.77 -32.39
CA PHE A 13 22.85 9.95 -31.21
C PHE A 13 21.64 10.45 -30.42
N TYR A 14 21.54 11.76 -30.23
CA TYR A 14 20.39 12.36 -29.54
C TYR A 14 19.08 12.07 -30.29
N THR A 15 19.06 12.27 -31.61
CA THR A 15 17.88 12.01 -32.45
C THR A 15 17.50 10.54 -32.40
N ALA A 16 18.47 9.62 -32.53
CA ALA A 16 18.23 8.19 -32.41
C ALA A 16 17.65 7.81 -31.03
N ALA A 17 18.17 8.41 -29.95
CA ALA A 17 17.66 8.19 -28.60
C ALA A 17 16.23 8.69 -28.43
N VAL A 18 15.91 9.90 -28.93
CA VAL A 18 14.54 10.46 -28.89
C VAL A 18 13.57 9.59 -29.69
N VAL A 19 13.93 9.14 -30.90
CA VAL A 19 13.10 8.26 -31.72
C VAL A 19 12.88 6.91 -31.02
N ALA A 20 13.95 6.28 -30.53
CA ALA A 20 13.86 5.00 -29.83
C ALA A 20 12.99 5.11 -28.57
N LEU A 21 13.14 6.17 -27.78
CA LEU A 21 12.33 6.40 -26.58
C LEU A 21 10.88 6.73 -26.91
N SER A 22 10.61 7.49 -27.97
CA SER A 22 9.25 7.79 -28.44
C SER A 22 8.53 6.50 -28.86
N LEU A 23 9.18 5.65 -29.67
CA LEU A 23 8.66 4.34 -30.04
C LEU A 23 8.42 3.48 -28.80
N ARG A 24 9.37 3.48 -27.86
CA ARG A 24 9.23 2.74 -26.60
C ARG A 24 8.06 3.23 -25.74
N ILE A 25 7.84 4.55 -25.64
CA ILE A 25 6.70 5.15 -24.94
C ILE A 25 5.39 4.69 -25.58
N LEU A 26 5.30 4.74 -26.91
CA LEU A 26 4.12 4.31 -27.67
C LEU A 26 3.84 2.80 -27.52
N MET A 27 4.89 1.97 -27.54
CA MET A 27 4.77 0.52 -27.37
C MET A 27 4.28 0.09 -25.97
N LYS A 28 4.45 0.94 -24.95
CA LYS A 28 4.04 0.62 -23.57
C LYS A 28 2.54 0.76 -23.31
N ARG A 29 1.74 1.30 -24.25
CA ARG A 29 0.26 1.40 -24.17
C ARG A 29 -0.26 1.91 -22.82
N ARG A 30 0.25 3.05 -22.37
CA ARG A 30 -0.23 3.73 -21.16
C ARG A 30 -1.48 4.56 -21.43
N PRO A 31 -2.22 5.00 -20.38
CA PRO A 31 -3.26 6.01 -20.55
C PRO A 31 -2.78 7.15 -21.45
N VAL A 32 -3.60 7.54 -22.41
CA VAL A 32 -3.21 8.44 -23.51
C VAL A 32 -2.58 9.73 -22.98
N GLY A 33 -3.15 10.32 -21.92
CA GLY A 33 -2.61 11.52 -21.29
C GLY A 33 -1.18 11.34 -20.75
N VAL A 34 -0.86 10.21 -20.12
CA VAL A 34 0.50 9.91 -19.61
C VAL A 34 1.48 9.73 -20.77
N THR A 35 1.06 9.05 -21.84
CA THR A 35 1.85 8.85 -23.05
C THR A 35 2.19 10.20 -23.69
N LEU A 36 1.18 11.06 -23.89
CA LEU A 36 1.36 12.39 -24.46
C LEU A 36 2.25 13.29 -23.59
N ALA A 37 2.08 13.25 -22.26
CA ALA A 37 2.93 14.02 -21.34
C ALA A 37 4.41 13.62 -21.45
N TRP A 38 4.71 12.33 -21.53
CA TRP A 38 6.09 11.86 -21.70
C TRP A 38 6.68 12.22 -23.06
N LEU A 39 5.89 12.14 -24.15
CA LEU A 39 6.34 12.59 -25.47
C LEU A 39 6.61 14.10 -25.48
N LEU A 40 5.71 14.90 -24.89
CA LEU A 40 5.88 16.35 -24.78
C LEU A 40 7.14 16.70 -23.99
N PHE A 41 7.36 16.04 -22.84
CA PHE A 41 8.51 16.27 -22.00
C PHE A 41 9.83 15.88 -22.70
N LEU A 42 9.80 14.79 -23.48
CA LEU A 42 10.92 14.33 -24.31
C LEU A 42 11.27 15.33 -25.42
N PHE A 43 10.26 15.99 -26.02
CA PHE A 43 10.48 16.94 -27.12
C PHE A 43 10.79 18.37 -26.67
N ILE A 44 10.19 18.85 -25.57
CA ILE A 44 10.37 20.22 -25.08
C ILE A 44 11.67 20.41 -24.31
N LEU A 45 12.12 19.38 -23.58
CA LEU A 45 13.31 19.48 -22.73
C LEU A 45 14.42 18.55 -23.25
N PRO A 46 15.31 19.04 -24.13
CA PRO A 46 16.40 18.23 -24.65
C PRO A 46 17.30 17.70 -23.54
N VAL A 47 17.71 16.44 -23.65
CA VAL A 47 18.54 15.70 -22.68
C VAL A 47 17.83 15.48 -21.32
N LEU A 48 17.29 16.52 -20.69
CA LEU A 48 16.52 16.41 -19.45
C LEU A 48 15.32 15.48 -19.63
N GLY A 49 14.57 15.59 -20.72
CA GLY A 49 13.42 14.74 -21.00
C GLY A 49 13.78 13.26 -21.08
N ILE A 50 14.94 12.94 -21.66
CA ILE A 50 15.52 11.60 -21.67
C ILE A 50 15.83 11.15 -20.24
N ILE A 51 16.54 11.97 -19.46
CA ILE A 51 16.92 11.66 -18.08
C ILE A 51 15.68 11.39 -17.22
N PHE A 52 14.69 12.28 -17.25
CA PHE A 52 13.45 12.12 -16.50
C PHE A 52 12.65 10.89 -16.94
N TYR A 53 12.58 10.59 -18.24
CA TYR A 53 11.91 9.37 -18.72
C TYR A 53 12.61 8.11 -18.21
N LEU A 54 13.95 8.09 -18.18
CA LEU A 54 14.69 6.95 -17.66
C LEU A 54 14.56 6.79 -16.14
N LEU A 55 14.38 7.89 -15.39
CA LEU A 55 14.24 7.86 -13.93
C LEU A 55 12.81 7.60 -13.43
N PHE A 56 11.79 8.11 -14.11
CA PHE A 56 10.38 8.06 -13.65
C PHE A 56 9.42 7.49 -14.68
N GLY A 57 9.84 7.51 -15.95
CA GLY A 57 9.01 7.12 -17.08
C GLY A 57 8.83 5.63 -17.22
N GLU A 58 9.52 4.74 -16.49
CA GLU A 58 9.26 3.30 -16.50
C GLU A 58 8.96 2.74 -15.11
N ARG A 59 7.95 1.87 -14.98
CA ARG A 59 7.59 1.14 -13.74
C ARG A 59 8.60 0.03 -13.40
N TYR A 60 9.89 0.26 -13.64
CA TYR A 60 10.89 -0.79 -13.64
C TYR A 60 11.56 -0.96 -12.27
N ILE A 61 11.33 -2.11 -11.62
CA ILE A 61 11.99 -2.50 -10.36
C ILE A 61 13.48 -2.83 -10.50
N GLY A 62 13.99 -2.94 -11.74
CA GLY A 62 15.37 -3.33 -12.03
C GLY A 62 15.53 -4.80 -12.47
N ARG A 63 16.49 -5.07 -13.36
CA ARG A 63 16.76 -6.42 -13.93
C ARG A 63 16.97 -7.49 -12.87
N ILE A 64 17.69 -7.15 -11.80
CA ILE A 64 18.05 -8.07 -10.72
C ILE A 64 16.80 -8.47 -9.92
N ARG A 65 16.01 -7.49 -9.44
CA ARG A 65 14.76 -7.77 -8.70
C ARG A 65 13.76 -8.53 -9.57
N ALA A 66 13.56 -8.10 -10.82
CA ALA A 66 12.66 -8.78 -11.75
C ALA A 66 13.10 -10.20 -12.09
N LYS A 67 14.42 -10.49 -12.11
CA LYS A 67 14.93 -11.85 -12.30
C LYS A 67 14.70 -12.69 -11.03
N ARG A 68 15.02 -12.15 -9.85
CA ARG A 68 14.83 -12.82 -8.56
C ARG A 68 13.36 -13.13 -8.29
N ALA A 69 12.48 -12.15 -8.43
CA ALA A 69 11.04 -12.32 -8.31
C ALA A 69 10.52 -13.43 -9.22
N ARG A 70 10.92 -13.46 -10.50
CA ARG A 70 10.52 -14.54 -11.43
C ARG A 70 11.04 -15.92 -11.02
N ASN A 71 12.30 -16.01 -10.59
CA ASN A 71 12.87 -17.28 -10.15
C ASN A 71 12.16 -17.80 -8.89
N GLN A 72 11.90 -16.92 -7.93
CA GLN A 72 11.26 -17.26 -6.65
C GLN A 72 9.78 -17.57 -6.82
N TYR A 73 9.12 -16.88 -7.75
CA TYR A 73 7.72 -17.12 -8.07
C TYR A 73 7.44 -18.57 -8.44
N GLN A 74 8.40 -19.29 -9.05
CA GLN A 74 8.20 -20.71 -9.40
C GLN A 74 8.06 -21.63 -8.19
N ASP A 75 8.79 -21.35 -7.11
CA ASP A 75 8.69 -22.15 -5.89
C ASP A 75 7.52 -21.70 -5.03
N TYR A 76 7.29 -20.39 -5.00
CA TYR A 76 6.12 -19.80 -4.37
C TYR A 76 4.82 -20.31 -5.01
N SER A 77 4.76 -20.38 -6.35
CA SER A 77 3.58 -20.88 -7.09
C SER A 77 3.30 -22.34 -6.78
N LYS A 78 4.32 -23.19 -6.61
CA LYS A 78 4.12 -24.58 -6.17
C LYS A 78 3.57 -24.68 -4.74
N TRP A 79 4.09 -23.85 -3.83
CA TRP A 79 3.56 -23.76 -2.46
C TRP A 79 2.09 -23.31 -2.48
N LEU A 80 1.78 -22.38 -3.37
CA LEU A 80 0.46 -21.79 -3.54
C LEU A 80 -0.55 -22.76 -4.16
N GLU A 81 -0.19 -23.41 -5.27
CA GLU A 81 -1.01 -24.41 -5.96
C GLU A 81 -1.43 -25.54 -5.01
N ARG A 82 -0.49 -26.07 -4.22
CA ARG A 82 -0.78 -27.11 -3.21
C ARG A 82 -1.79 -26.64 -2.17
N THR A 83 -1.72 -25.36 -1.80
CA THR A 83 -2.66 -24.75 -0.87
C THR A 83 -4.04 -24.59 -1.51
N LEU A 84 -4.11 -24.05 -2.72
CA LEU A 84 -5.35 -23.82 -3.46
C LEU A 84 -6.10 -25.11 -3.84
N GLN A 85 -5.38 -26.19 -4.17
CA GLN A 85 -5.99 -27.48 -4.50
C GLN A 85 -6.88 -28.00 -3.37
N LYS A 86 -6.46 -27.80 -2.12
CA LYS A 86 -7.25 -28.16 -0.94
C LYS A 86 -8.46 -27.23 -0.75
N GLN A 87 -8.36 -25.99 -1.21
CA GLN A 87 -9.34 -24.94 -0.97
C GLN A 87 -10.57 -24.95 -1.90
N ASN A 88 -10.50 -25.58 -3.08
CA ASN A 88 -11.61 -25.64 -4.05
C ASN A 88 -12.94 -26.22 -3.50
N GLN A 89 -12.92 -26.87 -2.32
CA GLN A 89 -14.12 -27.33 -1.62
C GLN A 89 -14.86 -26.25 -0.80
N TYR A 90 -14.22 -25.14 -0.41
CA TYR A 90 -14.69 -24.24 0.65
C TYR A 90 -15.63 -23.13 0.17
N LEU A 91 -15.49 -22.65 -1.06
CA LEU A 91 -16.27 -21.52 -1.60
C LEU A 91 -17.68 -21.90 -2.08
N LYS A 92 -18.23 -23.04 -1.65
CA LYS A 92 -19.49 -23.60 -2.19
C LYS A 92 -20.75 -22.84 -1.77
N ASN A 93 -20.71 -21.99 -0.75
CA ASN A 93 -21.90 -21.27 -0.26
C ASN A 93 -21.97 -19.84 -0.82
N ASN A 94 -23.15 -19.45 -1.31
CA ASN A 94 -23.48 -18.14 -1.89
C ASN A 94 -23.36 -17.01 -0.84
N LYS A 95 -22.13 -16.55 -0.58
CA LYS A 95 -21.90 -15.25 0.08
C LYS A 95 -21.82 -14.14 -0.98
N PRO A 96 -22.41 -12.95 -0.74
CA PRO A 96 -22.54 -11.85 -1.72
C PRO A 96 -21.20 -11.31 -2.27
N LEU A 97 -20.07 -11.68 -1.67
CA LEU A 97 -18.76 -11.07 -1.90
C LEU A 97 -17.75 -12.00 -2.58
N ARG A 98 -18.20 -13.21 -2.93
CA ARG A 98 -17.46 -14.21 -3.68
C ARG A 98 -16.70 -13.65 -4.91
N PRO A 99 -17.25 -12.73 -5.72
CA PRO A 99 -16.52 -12.20 -6.89
C PRO A 99 -15.19 -11.51 -6.55
N VAL A 100 -15.12 -10.81 -5.41
CA VAL A 100 -13.90 -10.11 -4.98
C VAL A 100 -12.82 -11.11 -4.61
N MET A 101 -13.18 -12.11 -3.80
CA MET A 101 -12.25 -13.16 -3.38
C MET A 101 -11.85 -14.09 -4.54
N GLU A 102 -12.78 -14.42 -5.44
CA GLU A 102 -12.49 -15.20 -6.65
C GLU A 102 -11.54 -14.46 -7.59
N LEU A 103 -11.72 -13.15 -7.76
CA LEU A 103 -10.81 -12.34 -8.57
C LEU A 103 -9.40 -12.35 -7.98
N ALA A 104 -9.26 -12.11 -6.68
CA ALA A 104 -7.96 -12.14 -6.00
C ALA A 104 -7.33 -13.56 -6.04
N GLN A 105 -8.14 -14.60 -5.88
CA GLN A 105 -7.67 -15.99 -5.94
C GLN A 105 -7.24 -16.39 -7.36
N LYS A 106 -8.03 -16.08 -8.40
CA LYS A 106 -7.68 -16.41 -9.79
C LYS A 106 -6.57 -15.54 -10.35
N GLY A 107 -6.53 -14.26 -9.95
CA GLY A 107 -5.56 -13.30 -10.46
C GLY A 107 -4.18 -13.43 -9.84
N PHE A 108 -4.08 -13.79 -8.55
CA PHE A 108 -2.82 -13.89 -7.81
C PHE A 108 -2.51 -15.28 -7.25
N GLY A 109 -3.47 -16.20 -7.31
CA GLY A 109 -3.35 -17.52 -6.70
C GLY A 109 -3.47 -17.51 -5.17
N LEU A 110 -3.83 -16.40 -4.52
CA LEU A 110 -3.75 -16.32 -3.06
C LEU A 110 -4.94 -16.99 -2.39
N PRO A 111 -4.72 -17.86 -1.38
CA PRO A 111 -5.78 -18.63 -0.78
C PRO A 111 -6.67 -17.78 0.13
N VAL A 112 -7.93 -18.15 0.22
CA VAL A 112 -8.84 -17.67 1.26
C VAL A 112 -8.65 -18.55 2.48
N ILE A 113 -8.40 -17.92 3.62
CA ILE A 113 -8.13 -18.55 4.89
C ILE A 113 -9.30 -18.29 5.84
N GLY A 114 -9.80 -19.35 6.45
CA GLY A 114 -10.71 -19.25 7.59
C GLY A 114 -9.94 -18.99 8.88
N THR A 115 -10.34 -17.99 9.67
CA THR A 115 -9.85 -17.80 11.04
C THR A 115 -10.87 -17.10 11.92
N ASN A 116 -11.12 -17.61 13.12
CA ASN A 116 -12.04 -16.97 14.08
C ASN A 116 -11.28 -16.18 15.16
N LYS A 117 -9.96 -15.98 15.00
CA LYS A 117 -9.12 -15.32 16.01
C LYS A 117 -8.45 -14.10 15.42
N TRP A 118 -9.03 -12.96 15.71
CA TRP A 118 -8.54 -11.66 15.29
C TRP A 118 -8.81 -10.63 16.38
N ARG A 119 -8.07 -9.53 16.35
CA ARG A 119 -8.29 -8.35 17.19
C ARG A 119 -7.95 -7.09 16.38
N LEU A 120 -8.82 -6.10 16.43
CA LEU A 120 -8.54 -4.77 15.90
C LEU A 120 -7.86 -3.91 16.96
N ILE A 121 -6.90 -3.11 16.51
CA ILE A 121 -6.09 -2.22 17.34
C ILE A 121 -6.15 -0.83 16.69
N SER A 122 -6.81 0.12 17.36
CA SER A 122 -6.96 1.52 16.91
C SER A 122 -6.00 2.49 17.62
N HIS A 123 -5.29 2.02 18.65
CA HIS A 123 -4.36 2.84 19.43
C HIS A 123 -2.93 2.28 19.41
N ALA A 124 -1.95 3.16 19.15
CA ALA A 124 -0.53 2.81 19.08
C ALA A 124 -0.01 2.14 20.37
N ASN A 125 -0.40 2.64 21.55
CA ASN A 125 0.00 2.05 22.83
C ASN A 125 -0.52 0.62 23.04
N GLU A 126 -1.66 0.26 22.45
CA GLU A 126 -2.12 -1.14 22.44
C GLU A 126 -1.32 -1.98 21.44
N LEU A 127 -1.00 -1.44 20.27
CA LEU A 127 -0.12 -2.11 19.30
C LEU A 127 1.24 -2.44 19.92
N PHE A 128 1.89 -1.46 20.58
CA PHE A 128 3.21 -1.65 21.18
C PHE A 128 3.17 -2.73 22.25
N ARG A 129 2.22 -2.67 23.20
CA ARG A 129 2.06 -3.69 24.24
C ARG A 129 1.81 -5.07 23.67
N SER A 130 0.92 -5.17 22.67
CA SER A 130 0.62 -6.43 22.00
C SER A 130 1.85 -7.02 21.31
N LEU A 131 2.55 -6.19 20.54
CA LEU A 131 3.72 -6.60 19.76
C LEU A 131 4.89 -6.99 20.68
N ILE A 132 5.13 -6.24 21.75
CA ILE A 132 6.16 -6.58 22.76
C ILE A 132 5.86 -7.95 23.38
N SER A 133 4.61 -8.21 23.78
CA SER A 133 4.20 -9.49 24.37
C SER A 133 4.40 -10.66 23.40
N ASP A 134 4.02 -10.49 22.13
CA ASP A 134 4.21 -11.53 21.12
C ASP A 134 5.70 -11.74 20.78
N LEU A 135 6.51 -10.67 20.73
CA LEU A 135 7.96 -10.75 20.52
C LEU A 135 8.68 -11.43 21.69
N GLN A 136 8.21 -11.24 22.92
CA GLN A 136 8.72 -11.93 24.10
C GLN A 136 8.38 -13.42 24.06
N SER A 137 7.23 -13.78 23.49
CA SER A 137 6.76 -15.17 23.35
C SER A 137 7.33 -15.90 22.14
N ALA A 138 7.91 -15.16 21.18
CA ALA A 138 8.50 -15.71 19.95
C ALA A 138 9.61 -16.72 20.24
N ARG A 139 9.63 -17.80 19.44
CA ARG A 139 10.49 -18.97 19.62
C ARG A 139 11.39 -19.29 18.43
N GLN A 140 10.97 -19.01 17.20
CA GLN A 140 11.67 -19.46 15.99
C GLN A 140 12.06 -18.31 15.07
N VAL A 141 11.07 -17.56 14.57
CA VAL A 141 11.29 -16.58 13.51
C VAL A 141 10.28 -15.45 13.58
N VAL A 142 10.78 -14.25 13.34
CA VAL A 142 9.98 -13.03 13.24
C VAL A 142 10.34 -12.33 11.94
N PHE A 143 9.33 -11.96 11.16
CA PHE A 143 9.48 -11.10 9.99
C PHE A 143 8.70 -9.82 10.20
N ILE A 144 9.31 -8.68 9.88
CA ILE A 144 8.74 -7.36 10.07
C ILE A 144 9.07 -6.51 8.86
N GLU A 145 8.06 -5.82 8.35
CA GLU A 145 8.20 -4.91 7.22
C GLU A 145 7.39 -3.65 7.45
N PHE A 146 8.06 -2.50 7.35
CA PHE A 146 7.44 -1.19 7.50
C PHE A 146 7.99 -0.17 6.51
N TYR A 147 7.13 0.76 6.10
CA TYR A 147 7.54 1.97 5.39
C TYR A 147 8.29 2.93 6.31
N ILE A 148 7.65 3.33 7.42
CA ILE A 148 8.20 4.28 8.40
C ILE A 148 8.45 3.56 9.71
N LEU A 149 9.66 3.74 10.22
CA LEU A 149 10.07 3.39 11.57
C LEU A 149 10.84 4.56 12.17
N GLU A 150 10.37 5.03 13.32
CA GLU A 150 11.02 6.09 14.10
C GLU A 150 11.20 5.63 15.54
N ASP A 151 12.45 5.62 16.02
CA ASP A 151 12.84 5.13 17.35
C ASP A 151 12.58 6.19 18.43
N GLU A 152 11.31 6.44 18.68
CA GLU A 152 10.82 7.37 19.71
C GLU A 152 9.63 6.73 20.46
N GLY A 153 9.41 7.16 21.70
CA GLY A 153 8.29 6.68 22.52
C GLY A 153 8.21 5.16 22.65
N GLY A 154 7.02 4.59 22.52
CA GLY A 154 6.77 3.15 22.65
C GLY A 154 7.47 2.27 21.59
N VAL A 155 7.88 2.85 20.46
CA VAL A 155 8.66 2.12 19.44
C VAL A 155 10.01 1.67 19.99
N HIS A 156 10.60 2.47 20.88
CA HIS A 156 11.87 2.13 21.53
C HIS A 156 11.78 0.77 22.23
N GLU A 157 10.71 0.53 22.98
CA GLU A 157 10.49 -0.73 23.71
C GLU A 157 10.25 -1.91 22.75
N VAL A 158 9.54 -1.69 21.64
CA VAL A 158 9.37 -2.69 20.59
C VAL A 158 10.73 -3.11 20.02
N LEU A 159 11.60 -2.14 19.68
CA LEU A 159 12.94 -2.42 19.18
C LEU A 159 13.79 -3.18 20.20
N SER A 160 13.67 -2.84 21.49
CA SER A 160 14.32 -3.60 22.57
C SER A 160 13.82 -5.03 22.62
N ALA A 161 12.50 -5.26 22.50
CA ALA A 161 11.92 -6.60 22.49
C ALA A 161 12.38 -7.44 21.28
N MET A 162 12.55 -6.81 20.10
CA MET A 162 13.13 -7.46 18.92
C MET A 162 14.58 -7.92 19.19
N THR A 163 15.39 -7.04 19.78
CA THR A 163 16.77 -7.35 20.18
C THR A 163 16.83 -8.50 21.18
N GLU A 164 15.99 -8.48 22.22
CA GLU A 164 15.96 -9.54 23.22
C GLU A 164 15.50 -10.87 22.61
N ALA A 165 14.56 -10.85 21.65
CA ALA A 165 14.19 -12.04 20.90
C ALA A 165 15.39 -12.61 20.11
N ALA A 166 16.15 -11.75 19.42
CA ALA A 166 17.35 -12.17 18.70
C ALA A 166 18.41 -12.79 19.63
N LYS A 167 18.63 -12.20 20.82
CA LYS A 167 19.54 -12.76 21.84
C LYS A 167 19.10 -14.13 22.37
N ARG A 168 17.79 -14.39 22.44
CA ARG A 168 17.24 -15.72 22.78
C ARG A 168 17.39 -16.75 21.65
N GLY A 169 17.90 -16.36 20.48
CA GLY A 169 18.10 -17.23 19.32
C GLY A 169 17.00 -17.15 18.26
N VAL A 170 15.96 -16.33 18.47
CA VAL A 170 14.88 -16.12 17.50
C VAL A 170 15.44 -15.40 16.27
N GLN A 171 15.05 -15.85 15.08
CA GLN A 171 15.52 -15.27 13.83
C GLN A 171 14.69 -14.05 13.46
N VAL A 172 15.15 -12.85 13.86
CA VAL A 172 14.43 -11.59 13.60
C VAL A 172 14.90 -10.96 12.30
N HIS A 173 13.99 -10.80 11.34
CA HIS A 173 14.20 -10.15 10.05
C HIS A 173 13.37 -8.87 9.98
N LEU A 174 14.04 -7.73 9.86
CA LEU A 174 13.43 -6.40 9.80
C LEU A 174 13.75 -5.74 8.46
N MET A 175 12.74 -5.57 7.62
CA MET A 175 12.84 -4.89 6.32
C MET A 175 12.25 -3.47 6.43
N LEU A 176 13.00 -2.47 5.98
CA LEU A 176 12.61 -1.07 6.07
C LEU A 176 12.85 -0.32 4.76
N ASP A 177 11.87 0.50 4.36
CA ASP A 177 12.06 1.43 3.25
C ASP A 177 13.07 2.53 3.62
N SER A 178 14.03 2.78 2.73
CA SER A 178 15.11 3.76 2.92
C SER A 178 14.63 5.20 3.16
N VAL A 179 13.48 5.59 2.59
CA VAL A 179 12.99 6.97 2.67
C VAL A 179 12.20 7.19 3.95
N GLY A 180 11.30 6.26 4.28
CA GLY A 180 10.48 6.37 5.49
C GLY A 180 11.27 6.12 6.77
N SER A 181 12.30 5.27 6.72
CA SER A 181 13.04 4.82 7.92
C SER A 181 14.52 5.27 7.95
N GLY A 182 14.89 6.23 7.11
CA GLY A 182 16.29 6.62 6.91
C GLY A 182 17.00 7.18 8.16
N ALA A 183 16.26 7.82 9.08
CA ALA A 183 16.81 8.31 10.34
C ALA A 183 17.24 7.14 11.25
N PHE A 184 16.36 6.17 11.47
CA PHE A 184 16.66 4.97 12.23
C PHE A 184 17.78 4.15 11.58
N LEU A 185 17.74 3.94 10.26
CA LEU A 185 18.73 3.13 9.54
C LEU A 185 20.17 3.65 9.71
N LYS A 186 20.34 4.97 9.88
CA LYS A 186 21.64 5.63 10.12
C LYS A 186 21.99 5.76 11.61
N SER A 187 21.10 5.37 12.51
CA SER A 187 21.27 5.54 13.96
C SER A 187 22.29 4.55 14.54
N LYS A 188 22.85 4.91 15.70
CA LYS A 188 23.68 4.01 16.49
C LYS A 188 22.92 2.74 16.89
N ARG A 189 21.64 2.88 17.26
CA ARG A 189 20.79 1.76 17.68
C ARG A 189 20.64 0.70 16.58
N CYS A 190 20.38 1.10 15.34
CA CYS A 190 20.34 0.17 14.21
C CYS A 190 21.64 -0.67 14.12
N SER A 191 22.80 -0.01 14.21
CA SER A 191 24.09 -0.71 14.20
C SER A 191 24.29 -1.65 15.39
N GLU A 192 23.76 -1.31 16.57
CA GLU A 192 23.83 -2.14 17.78
C GLU A 192 22.90 -3.36 17.67
N MET A 193 21.68 -3.19 17.15
CA MET A 193 20.73 -4.27 16.91
C MET A 193 21.29 -5.31 15.92
N ILE A 194 21.95 -4.85 14.85
CA ILE A 194 22.62 -5.74 13.88
C ILE A 194 23.71 -6.57 14.57
N LYS A 195 24.54 -5.93 15.42
CA LYS A 195 25.57 -6.64 16.20
C LYS A 195 24.97 -7.65 17.19
N GLN A 196 23.75 -7.40 17.66
CA GLN A 196 23.00 -8.27 18.57
C GLN A 196 22.18 -9.36 17.85
N GLY A 197 22.32 -9.48 16.53
CA GLY A 197 21.78 -10.59 15.74
C GLY A 197 20.47 -10.30 15.01
N VAL A 198 19.94 -9.07 15.10
CA VAL A 198 18.77 -8.66 14.29
C VAL A 198 19.21 -8.48 12.85
N LYS A 199 18.54 -9.12 11.90
CA LYS A 199 18.83 -8.97 10.46
C LYS A 199 18.03 -7.79 9.93
N ILE A 200 18.70 -6.66 9.73
CA ILE A 200 18.06 -5.44 9.20
C ILE A 200 18.40 -5.28 7.72
N LEU A 201 17.37 -5.08 6.90
CA LEU A 201 17.49 -4.87 5.46
C LEU A 201 16.86 -3.53 5.06
N GLU A 202 17.68 -2.64 4.52
CA GLU A 202 17.22 -1.40 3.87
C GLU A 202 16.85 -1.68 2.41
N VAL A 203 15.67 -1.24 1.98
CA VAL A 203 15.17 -1.46 0.62
C VAL A 203 14.82 -0.15 -0.09
N LEU A 204 14.73 -0.24 -1.42
CA LEU A 204 14.25 0.83 -2.31
C LEU A 204 14.96 2.18 -2.11
N HIS A 205 16.30 2.15 -2.03
CA HIS A 205 17.13 3.34 -1.92
C HIS A 205 16.77 4.42 -2.96
N ALA A 206 16.52 5.64 -2.50
CA ALA A 206 16.33 6.81 -3.34
C ALA A 206 17.62 7.63 -3.41
N TYR A 207 18.40 7.45 -4.48
CA TYR A 207 19.64 8.22 -4.69
C TYR A 207 19.46 9.19 -5.87
N PRO A 208 19.41 10.52 -5.65
CA PRO A 208 19.13 11.50 -6.71
C PRO A 208 20.19 11.52 -7.83
N PHE A 209 21.42 11.07 -7.55
CA PHE A 209 22.54 11.11 -8.49
C PHE A 209 22.95 9.75 -9.07
N ARG A 210 22.23 8.66 -8.77
CA ARG A 210 22.44 7.37 -9.44
C ARG A 210 21.49 7.26 -10.63
N LEU A 211 22.01 7.45 -11.85
CA LEU A 211 21.36 7.05 -13.11
C LEU A 211 21.29 5.51 -13.22
N THR A 212 20.63 4.86 -12.26
CA THR A 212 20.21 3.48 -12.43
C THR A 212 18.91 3.50 -13.24
N LEU A 213 18.73 2.56 -14.17
CA LEU A 213 17.50 2.37 -14.96
C LEU A 213 16.28 1.94 -14.11
N ARG A 214 16.28 2.21 -12.80
CA ARG A 214 15.23 1.82 -11.85
C ARG A 214 14.45 3.05 -11.42
N ARG A 215 13.13 2.91 -11.31
CA ARG A 215 12.25 3.99 -10.86
C ARG A 215 12.53 4.31 -9.38
N GLN A 216 12.95 5.54 -9.10
CA GLN A 216 13.45 5.95 -7.77
C GLN A 216 12.34 6.26 -6.75
N ASP A 217 11.11 6.38 -7.23
CA ASP A 217 9.90 6.69 -6.48
C ASP A 217 9.08 5.43 -6.20
N LEU A 218 9.61 4.22 -6.35
CA LEU A 218 8.96 3.03 -5.80
C LEU A 218 9.19 2.97 -4.30
N ARG A 219 8.18 2.58 -3.52
CA ARG A 219 8.28 2.45 -2.06
C ARG A 219 7.74 1.13 -1.58
N GLN A 220 8.35 0.63 -0.52
CA GLN A 220 7.82 -0.50 0.23
C GLN A 220 6.85 0.08 1.24
N HIS A 221 5.55 -0.04 0.95
CA HIS A 221 4.50 0.61 1.70
C HIS A 221 3.65 -0.37 2.51
N ARG A 222 4.02 -1.66 2.55
CA ARG A 222 3.38 -2.64 3.43
C ARG A 222 3.72 -2.41 4.90
N LYS A 223 2.83 -2.90 5.77
CA LYS A 223 2.98 -2.92 7.23
C LYS A 223 2.59 -4.31 7.69
N LEU A 224 3.56 -5.21 7.65
CA LEU A 224 3.36 -6.63 7.88
C LEU A 224 4.30 -7.12 8.98
N ILE A 225 3.76 -7.93 9.88
CA ILE A 225 4.52 -8.60 10.92
C ILE A 225 4.07 -10.05 10.93
N THR A 226 4.99 -11.00 11.02
CA THR A 226 4.66 -12.39 11.40
C THR A 226 5.58 -12.91 12.47
N ILE A 227 5.01 -13.72 13.36
CA ILE A 227 5.70 -14.37 14.47
C ILE A 227 5.37 -15.86 14.43
N ASP A 228 6.40 -16.67 14.26
CA ASP A 228 6.36 -18.14 14.31
C ASP A 228 5.28 -18.81 13.43
N ASN A 229 4.93 -18.23 12.28
CA ASN A 229 3.82 -18.70 11.42
C ASN A 229 2.44 -18.77 12.12
N GLN A 230 2.28 -18.15 13.29
CA GLN A 230 1.09 -18.26 14.14
C GLN A 230 0.36 -16.95 14.30
N ILE A 231 1.09 -15.85 14.37
CA ILE A 231 0.53 -14.51 14.55
C ILE A 231 0.94 -13.65 13.37
N ALA A 232 0.00 -12.86 12.86
CA ALA A 232 0.27 -11.82 11.89
C ALA A 232 -0.31 -10.49 12.32
N TYR A 233 0.33 -9.41 11.89
CA TYR A 233 -0.25 -8.08 11.94
C TYR A 233 -0.29 -7.48 10.54
N THR A 234 -1.37 -6.79 10.21
CA THR A 234 -1.49 -5.99 8.97
C THR A 234 -2.48 -4.85 9.15
N GLY A 235 -2.26 -3.75 8.42
CA GLY A 235 -3.10 -2.56 8.52
C GLY A 235 -2.39 -1.32 8.01
N SER A 236 -2.76 -0.16 8.56
CA SER A 236 -2.26 1.14 8.12
C SER A 236 -1.20 1.76 9.05
N MET A 237 -1.12 1.30 10.29
CA MET A 237 -0.18 1.81 11.31
C MET A 237 1.26 1.62 10.87
N ASN A 238 2.03 2.71 10.79
CA ASN A 238 3.50 2.61 10.76
C ASN A 238 4.05 2.33 12.16
N LEU A 239 5.34 1.95 12.24
CA LEU A 239 6.02 1.75 13.52
C LEU A 239 6.57 3.09 14.04
N VAL A 240 5.65 3.97 14.42
CA VAL A 240 5.93 5.32 14.95
C VAL A 240 5.03 5.57 16.14
N ASP A 241 5.50 6.34 17.12
CA ASP A 241 4.68 6.79 18.24
C ASP A 241 3.97 8.12 17.87
N PRO A 242 2.63 8.16 17.76
CA PRO A 242 1.90 9.37 17.38
C PRO A 242 2.12 10.57 18.30
N GLU A 243 2.57 10.38 19.55
CA GLU A 243 2.88 11.48 20.47
C GLU A 243 4.17 12.22 20.09
N PHE A 244 5.09 11.55 19.40
CA PHE A 244 6.40 12.08 19.01
C PHE A 244 6.50 12.35 17.50
N PHE A 245 5.76 11.59 16.71
CA PHE A 245 5.87 11.59 15.25
C PHE A 245 5.21 12.83 14.62
N LYS A 246 5.99 13.56 13.81
CA LYS A 246 5.55 14.73 13.02
C LYS A 246 4.76 15.79 13.82
N THR A 247 5.00 15.93 15.12
CA THR A 247 4.32 16.91 16.01
C THR A 247 4.42 18.35 15.50
N ARG A 248 5.51 18.70 14.81
CA ARG A 248 5.74 20.04 14.22
C ARG A 248 5.06 20.29 12.86
N SER A 249 4.42 19.28 12.27
CA SER A 249 3.78 19.40 10.94
C SER A 249 2.41 20.08 10.98
N GLY A 250 1.82 20.27 12.17
CA GLY A 250 0.54 20.95 12.36
C GLY A 250 -0.69 20.11 11.95
N VAL A 251 -0.52 18.82 11.68
CA VAL A 251 -1.59 17.88 11.28
C VAL A 251 -2.21 17.12 12.45
N GLY A 252 -1.60 17.17 13.64
CA GLY A 252 -2.01 16.38 14.81
C GLY A 252 -1.46 14.94 14.78
N PRO A 253 -1.86 14.10 15.75
CA PRO A 253 -1.42 12.71 15.81
C PRO A 253 -1.94 11.91 14.62
N TRP A 254 -1.20 10.87 14.24
CA TRP A 254 -1.63 9.92 13.23
C TRP A 254 -2.64 8.94 13.83
N ILE A 255 -3.72 8.69 13.08
CA ILE A 255 -4.82 7.82 13.51
C ILE A 255 -4.99 6.72 12.47
N ASP A 256 -4.76 5.50 12.90
CA ASP A 256 -4.58 4.34 12.05
C ASP A 256 -5.31 3.13 12.65
N LEU A 257 -5.40 2.05 11.87
CA LEU A 257 -6.02 0.79 12.28
C LEU A 257 -5.10 -0.38 11.92
N MET A 258 -4.92 -1.30 12.86
CA MET A 258 -4.16 -2.54 12.67
C MET A 258 -5.02 -3.73 13.05
N ALA A 259 -4.93 -4.83 12.30
CA ALA A 259 -5.48 -6.11 12.68
C ALA A 259 -4.36 -7.03 13.16
N ARG A 260 -4.51 -7.60 14.36
CA ARG A 260 -3.75 -8.76 14.84
C ARG A 260 -4.55 -10.01 14.53
N LEU A 261 -3.93 -10.96 13.85
CA LEU A 261 -4.56 -12.16 13.33
C LEU A 261 -3.82 -13.39 13.85
N GLU A 262 -4.55 -14.47 14.15
CA GLU A 262 -3.96 -15.76 14.51
C GLU A 262 -4.33 -16.86 13.51
N GLY A 263 -3.48 -17.88 13.44
CA GLY A 263 -3.73 -19.10 12.68
C GLY A 263 -3.16 -19.06 11.27
N ASP A 264 -3.82 -19.74 10.33
CA ASP A 264 -3.28 -20.02 9.00
C ASP A 264 -3.02 -18.76 8.15
N ILE A 265 -3.68 -17.64 8.46
CA ILE A 265 -3.46 -16.37 7.76
C ILE A 265 -2.04 -15.87 8.02
N ALA A 266 -1.46 -16.17 9.18
CA ALA A 266 -0.08 -15.82 9.49
C ALA A 266 0.93 -16.53 8.60
N LYS A 267 0.62 -17.75 8.15
CA LYS A 267 1.47 -18.50 7.20
C LYS A 267 1.48 -17.84 5.82
N VAL A 268 0.31 -17.38 5.36
CA VAL A 268 0.19 -16.66 4.08
C VAL A 268 0.90 -15.30 4.15
N THR A 269 0.72 -14.57 5.25
CA THR A 269 1.43 -13.30 5.48
C THR A 269 2.94 -13.51 5.53
N GLN A 270 3.40 -14.58 6.19
CA GLN A 270 4.83 -14.88 6.30
C GLN A 270 5.41 -15.27 4.94
N ALA A 271 4.64 -15.98 4.11
CA ALA A 271 5.03 -16.32 2.76
C ALA A 271 5.25 -15.05 1.92
N ALA A 272 4.39 -14.03 2.06
CA ALA A 272 4.58 -12.73 1.39
C ALA A 272 5.85 -12.01 1.87
N LEU A 273 6.08 -11.94 3.18
CA LEU A 273 7.29 -11.33 3.77
C LEU A 273 8.57 -12.06 3.34
N ILE A 274 8.54 -13.39 3.29
CA ILE A 274 9.65 -14.20 2.78
C ILE A 274 9.89 -13.86 1.32
N PHE A 275 8.85 -13.81 0.48
CA PHE A 275 8.98 -13.47 -0.94
C PHE A 275 9.67 -12.11 -1.13
N ASP A 276 9.26 -11.08 -0.38
CA ASP A 276 9.89 -9.75 -0.47
C ASP A 276 11.37 -9.80 -0.03
N TRP A 277 11.66 -10.51 1.07
CA TRP A 277 13.02 -10.67 1.55
C TRP A 277 13.92 -11.39 0.54
N GLU A 278 13.43 -12.50 -0.03
CA GLU A 278 14.16 -13.23 -1.05
C GLU A 278 14.34 -12.37 -2.31
N MET A 279 13.33 -11.58 -2.71
CA MET A 279 13.41 -10.72 -3.89
C MET A 279 14.55 -9.69 -3.77
N GLU A 280 14.71 -9.13 -2.57
CA GLU A 280 15.72 -8.10 -2.30
C GLU A 280 17.12 -8.69 -2.06
N THR A 281 17.23 -9.82 -1.37
CA THR A 281 18.53 -10.42 -0.99
C THR A 281 19.02 -11.50 -1.95
N GLY A 282 18.11 -12.27 -2.52
CA GLY A 282 18.40 -13.52 -3.22
C GLY A 282 18.65 -14.71 -2.29
N THR A 283 18.60 -14.52 -0.97
CA THR A 283 18.78 -15.58 0.02
C THR A 283 17.50 -16.38 0.18
N ARG A 284 17.58 -17.71 0.11
CA ARG A 284 16.42 -18.60 0.30
C ARG A 284 16.07 -18.76 1.78
N LEU A 285 14.81 -18.52 2.10
CA LEU A 285 14.21 -18.61 3.44
C LEU A 285 13.01 -19.57 3.47
N GLU A 286 12.85 -20.39 2.43
CA GLU A 286 11.82 -21.43 2.29
C GLU A 286 11.67 -22.37 3.50
N LYS A 287 12.74 -22.58 4.28
CA LYS A 287 12.70 -23.37 5.53
C LYS A 287 11.75 -22.81 6.59
N TYR A 288 11.37 -21.54 6.49
CA TYR A 288 10.41 -20.89 7.37
C TYR A 288 9.00 -20.88 6.78
N LEU A 289 8.77 -21.41 5.58
CA LEU A 289 7.43 -21.56 5.03
C LEU A 289 6.70 -22.71 5.74
N ALA A 290 5.46 -22.44 6.15
CA ALA A 290 4.54 -23.45 6.61
C ALA A 290 3.34 -23.52 5.66
N TYR A 291 2.75 -24.71 5.55
CA TYR A 291 1.51 -24.88 4.78
C TYR A 291 0.29 -24.61 5.67
N PRO A 292 -0.69 -23.82 5.20
CA PRO A 292 -1.94 -23.68 5.91
C PRO A 292 -2.71 -25.01 5.89
N THR A 293 -3.35 -25.31 7.00
CA THR A 293 -4.19 -26.49 7.18
C THR A 293 -5.58 -26.31 6.58
N LEU A 294 -6.05 -25.06 6.47
CA LEU A 294 -7.36 -24.63 5.97
C LEU A 294 -8.50 -25.23 6.82
N ALA A 295 -8.86 -24.58 7.92
CA ALA A 295 -9.95 -25.07 8.77
C ALA A 295 -11.31 -25.05 8.04
N ASN A 296 -12.04 -26.17 8.08
CA ASN A 296 -13.31 -26.38 7.36
C ASN A 296 -14.52 -25.60 7.91
N ASN A 297 -14.43 -25.03 9.11
CA ASN A 297 -15.57 -24.47 9.85
C ASN A 297 -15.29 -23.06 10.41
N CYS A 298 -14.86 -22.13 9.56
CA CYS A 298 -14.68 -20.73 9.95
C CYS A 298 -15.74 -19.85 9.29
N GLU A 299 -16.35 -18.96 10.08
CA GLU A 299 -17.35 -18.00 9.60
C GLU A 299 -16.66 -16.81 8.92
N THR A 300 -15.56 -16.37 9.52
CA THR A 300 -14.70 -15.31 9.03
C THR A 300 -13.75 -15.84 7.96
N LEU A 301 -13.88 -15.30 6.75
CA LEU A 301 -13.01 -15.60 5.62
C LEU A 301 -12.09 -14.42 5.37
N MET A 302 -10.78 -14.68 5.29
CA MET A 302 -9.76 -13.67 5.08
C MET A 302 -8.89 -13.99 3.87
N GLN A 303 -8.47 -12.98 3.13
CA GLN A 303 -7.51 -13.12 2.04
C GLN A 303 -6.53 -11.96 2.07
N LEU A 304 -5.24 -12.26 2.18
CA LEU A 304 -4.19 -11.26 2.05
C LEU A 304 -3.88 -11.08 0.56
N LEU A 305 -3.90 -9.82 0.10
CA LEU A 305 -3.53 -9.41 -1.24
C LEU A 305 -2.32 -8.47 -1.19
N PRO A 306 -1.08 -8.98 -1.31
CA PRO A 306 0.11 -8.19 -1.57
C PRO A 306 0.14 -7.78 -3.05
N THR A 307 0.30 -6.50 -3.32
CA THR A 307 0.39 -5.93 -4.67
C THR A 307 1.66 -5.13 -4.83
N GLY A 308 2.09 -4.90 -6.07
CA GLY A 308 3.27 -4.10 -6.35
C GLY A 308 3.83 -4.36 -7.74
N PRO A 309 4.87 -3.61 -8.15
CA PRO A 309 5.39 -3.58 -9.52
C PRO A 309 6.12 -4.87 -9.94
N ALA A 310 6.24 -5.85 -9.02
CA ALA A 310 6.72 -7.19 -9.32
C ALA A 310 5.60 -8.14 -9.79
N PHE A 311 4.33 -7.75 -9.63
CA PHE A 311 3.14 -8.56 -9.90
C PHE A 311 2.25 -7.89 -10.96
N ASN A 312 1.17 -8.58 -11.38
CA ASN A 312 0.30 -8.10 -12.46
C ASN A 312 -0.31 -6.73 -12.13
N ASP A 313 -0.13 -5.76 -13.04
CA ASP A 313 -0.19 -4.32 -12.79
C ASP A 313 -1.58 -3.79 -12.36
N GLU A 314 -2.66 -4.57 -12.48
CA GLU A 314 -4.06 -4.06 -12.40
C GLU A 314 -4.93 -4.69 -11.30
N ILE A 315 -4.45 -5.73 -10.60
CA ILE A 315 -5.31 -6.51 -9.68
C ILE A 315 -5.99 -5.64 -8.61
N LEU A 316 -5.26 -4.66 -8.08
CA LEU A 316 -5.71 -3.87 -6.94
C LEU A 316 -6.89 -3.00 -7.36
N LEU A 317 -6.74 -2.33 -8.51
CA LEU A 317 -7.82 -1.54 -9.09
C LEU A 317 -9.02 -2.43 -9.43
N GLN A 318 -8.79 -3.61 -10.03
CA GLN A 318 -9.88 -4.55 -10.35
C GLN A 318 -10.61 -5.04 -9.10
N VAL A 319 -9.89 -5.32 -8.00
CA VAL A 319 -10.47 -5.70 -6.70
C VAL A 319 -11.28 -4.55 -6.11
N LEU A 320 -10.77 -3.31 -6.13
CA LEU A 320 -11.50 -2.12 -5.67
C LEU A 320 -12.76 -1.87 -6.51
N LEU A 321 -12.66 -1.94 -7.84
CA LEU A 321 -13.81 -1.79 -8.74
C LEU A 321 -14.85 -2.90 -8.52
N THR A 322 -14.40 -4.15 -8.41
CA THR A 322 -15.29 -5.29 -8.13
C THR A 322 -15.99 -5.10 -6.80
N THR A 323 -15.28 -4.60 -5.77
CA THR A 323 -15.87 -4.26 -4.47
C THR A 323 -16.97 -3.21 -4.62
N VAL A 324 -16.70 -2.08 -5.29
CA VAL A 324 -17.68 -1.00 -5.50
C VAL A 324 -18.88 -1.44 -6.35
N HIS A 325 -18.67 -2.28 -7.36
CA HIS A 325 -19.74 -2.79 -8.22
C HIS A 325 -20.62 -3.86 -7.53
N ASN A 326 -20.07 -4.59 -6.56
CA ASN A 326 -20.82 -5.58 -5.80
C ASN A 326 -21.63 -4.98 -4.64
N ALA A 327 -21.32 -3.76 -4.20
CA ALA A 327 -22.11 -3.08 -3.18
C ALA A 327 -23.59 -2.93 -3.58
N ARG A 328 -24.47 -3.03 -2.58
CA ARG A 328 -25.94 -3.03 -2.70
C ARG A 328 -26.63 -1.99 -1.82
N ARG A 329 -26.01 -1.58 -0.71
CA ARG A 329 -26.59 -0.71 0.32
C ARG A 329 -25.70 0.48 0.62
N GLN A 330 -24.45 0.25 1.01
CA GLN A 330 -23.55 1.31 1.48
C GLN A 330 -22.09 1.03 1.12
N ILE A 331 -21.32 2.11 0.92
CA ILE A 331 -19.88 2.09 0.74
C ILE A 331 -19.27 3.16 1.64
N THR A 332 -18.38 2.78 2.55
CA THR A 332 -17.61 3.74 3.36
C THR A 332 -16.13 3.57 3.07
N LEU A 333 -15.48 4.65 2.62
CA LEU A 333 -14.05 4.68 2.33
C LEU A 333 -13.36 5.62 3.31
N THR A 334 -12.27 5.17 3.93
CA THR A 334 -11.39 6.01 4.76
C THR A 334 -9.99 6.00 4.15
N THR A 335 -9.40 7.16 3.92
CA THR A 335 -8.04 7.28 3.36
C THR A 335 -7.43 8.65 3.71
N PRO A 336 -6.11 8.74 3.96
CA PRO A 336 -5.46 10.05 4.12
C PRO A 336 -5.41 10.84 2.81
N TYR A 337 -5.19 10.15 1.69
CA TYR A 337 -5.06 10.75 0.36
C TYR A 337 -6.09 10.12 -0.56
N PHE A 338 -6.92 10.97 -1.18
CA PHE A 338 -7.95 10.53 -2.10
C PHE A 338 -7.71 11.20 -3.45
N VAL A 339 -6.97 10.53 -4.32
CA VAL A 339 -6.62 10.95 -5.68
C VAL A 339 -6.90 9.76 -6.61
N PRO A 340 -8.18 9.38 -6.76
CA PRO A 340 -8.56 8.09 -7.31
C PRO A 340 -8.22 7.97 -8.80
N ASP A 341 -8.08 6.74 -9.28
CA ASP A 341 -8.14 6.44 -10.71
C ASP A 341 -9.51 6.84 -11.29
N ASP A 342 -9.53 7.25 -12.57
CA ASP A 342 -10.76 7.66 -13.26
C ASP A 342 -11.85 6.58 -13.21
N SER A 343 -11.47 5.30 -13.32
CA SER A 343 -12.40 4.18 -13.27
C SER A 343 -13.05 4.07 -11.89
N LEU A 344 -12.25 4.23 -10.82
CA LEU A 344 -12.74 4.19 -9.45
C LEU A 344 -13.65 5.39 -9.15
N LEU A 345 -13.28 6.59 -9.62
CA LEU A 345 -14.10 7.79 -9.54
C LEU A 345 -15.48 7.57 -10.19
N GLN A 346 -15.52 7.05 -11.41
CA GLN A 346 -16.79 6.78 -12.10
C GLN A 346 -17.60 5.69 -11.39
N ALA A 347 -16.95 4.64 -10.87
CA ALA A 347 -17.63 3.57 -10.14
C ALA A 347 -18.33 4.11 -8.87
N LEU A 348 -17.66 4.99 -8.12
CA LEU A 348 -18.24 5.64 -6.93
C LEU A 348 -19.40 6.58 -7.29
N LYS A 349 -19.25 7.41 -8.32
CA LYS A 349 -20.33 8.27 -8.83
C LYS A 349 -21.53 7.45 -9.30
N ALA A 350 -21.30 6.35 -9.99
CA ALA A 350 -22.35 5.43 -10.42
C ALA A 350 -23.03 4.76 -9.21
N ALA A 351 -22.29 4.36 -8.19
CA ALA A 351 -22.85 3.79 -6.96
C ALA A 351 -23.79 4.77 -6.25
N ALA A 352 -23.37 6.02 -6.05
CA ALA A 352 -24.21 7.04 -5.45
C ALA A 352 -25.48 7.33 -6.27
N ARG A 353 -25.35 7.43 -7.60
CA ARG A 353 -26.50 7.62 -8.52
C ARG A 353 -27.49 6.45 -8.54
N ARG A 354 -27.03 5.23 -8.23
CA ARG A 354 -27.92 4.06 -8.02
C ARG A 354 -28.70 4.13 -6.70
N GLY A 355 -28.39 5.10 -5.83
CA GLY A 355 -29.04 5.28 -4.53
C GLY A 355 -28.33 4.62 -3.35
N LEU A 356 -27.07 4.16 -3.51
CA LEU A 356 -26.28 3.65 -2.39
C LEU A 356 -25.80 4.81 -1.50
N ASP A 357 -25.69 4.56 -0.19
CA ASP A 357 -25.05 5.49 0.73
C ASP A 357 -23.53 5.41 0.59
N VAL A 358 -22.92 6.35 -0.14
CA VAL A 358 -21.48 6.41 -0.37
C VAL A 358 -20.88 7.51 0.48
N THR A 359 -20.01 7.15 1.42
CA THR A 359 -19.30 8.08 2.30
C THR A 359 -17.79 7.95 2.13
N ILE A 360 -17.10 9.08 1.99
CA ILE A 360 -15.64 9.18 1.95
C ILE A 360 -15.18 10.02 3.14
N ILE A 361 -14.36 9.44 4.00
CA ILE A 361 -13.75 10.12 5.15
C ILE A 361 -12.28 10.37 4.86
N VAL A 362 -11.90 11.64 4.89
CA VAL A 362 -10.53 12.13 4.70
C VAL A 362 -10.11 13.02 5.87
N PRO A 363 -8.81 13.22 6.13
CA PRO A 363 -8.38 14.17 7.14
C PRO A 363 -8.59 15.62 6.68
N LYS A 364 -9.00 16.50 7.59
CA LYS A 364 -9.13 17.95 7.33
C LYS A 364 -7.77 18.58 7.02
N LYS A 365 -6.73 18.15 7.72
CA LYS A 365 -5.34 18.58 7.54
C LYS A 365 -4.50 17.39 7.09
N ASN A 366 -3.64 17.62 6.10
CA ASN A 366 -2.82 16.58 5.51
C ASN A 366 -1.35 17.08 5.44
N ASP A 367 -0.39 16.18 5.63
CA ASP A 367 1.05 16.47 5.58
C ASP A 367 1.58 16.62 4.14
N SER A 368 0.82 16.16 3.14
CA SER A 368 1.02 16.47 1.73
C SER A 368 -0.02 17.49 1.22
N LYS A 369 0.39 18.76 1.16
CA LYS A 369 -0.45 19.85 0.61
C LYS A 369 -0.83 19.60 -0.85
N LEU A 370 0.09 19.04 -1.64
CA LEU A 370 -0.14 18.75 -3.05
C LEU A 370 -1.21 17.66 -3.22
N ALA A 371 -1.11 16.56 -2.47
CA ALA A 371 -2.13 15.50 -2.50
C ALA A 371 -3.50 16.01 -2.00
N GLN A 372 -3.51 16.88 -0.99
CA GLN A 372 -4.76 17.50 -0.52
C GLN A 372 -5.41 18.37 -1.61
N LEU A 373 -4.64 19.20 -2.31
CA LEU A 373 -5.17 20.05 -3.39
C LEU A 373 -5.64 19.21 -4.58
N ALA A 374 -4.87 18.19 -4.98
CA ALA A 374 -5.24 17.28 -6.06
C ALA A 374 -6.54 16.52 -5.72
N GLY A 375 -6.67 15.99 -4.51
CA GLY A 375 -7.87 15.26 -4.11
C GLY A 375 -9.14 16.13 -4.10
N ARG A 376 -9.00 17.41 -3.72
CA ARG A 376 -10.11 18.37 -3.71
C ARG A 376 -10.68 18.68 -5.09
N SER A 377 -9.91 18.50 -6.17
CA SER A 377 -10.42 18.73 -7.52
C SER A 377 -11.56 17.77 -7.89
N PHE A 378 -11.61 16.59 -7.26
CA PHE A 378 -12.63 15.57 -7.50
C PHE A 378 -13.91 15.74 -6.65
N TYR A 379 -13.90 16.62 -5.65
CA TYR A 379 -14.98 16.70 -4.66
C TYR A 379 -16.30 17.20 -5.26
N GLU A 380 -16.25 18.19 -6.15
CA GLU A 380 -17.44 18.75 -6.79
C GLU A 380 -18.19 17.67 -7.58
N ASP A 381 -17.46 16.86 -8.35
CA ASP A 381 -17.97 15.73 -9.14
C ASP A 381 -18.64 14.65 -8.27
N LEU A 382 -18.05 14.36 -7.12
CA LEU A 382 -18.54 13.36 -6.18
C LEU A 382 -19.77 13.85 -5.42
N LEU A 383 -19.70 15.06 -4.86
CA LEU A 383 -20.81 15.68 -4.13
C LEU A 383 -22.03 15.83 -5.04
N THR A 384 -21.83 16.26 -6.30
CA THR A 384 -22.92 16.38 -7.29
C THR A 384 -23.54 15.01 -7.63
N ALA A 385 -22.77 13.92 -7.55
CA ALA A 385 -23.27 12.56 -7.76
C ALA A 385 -24.00 11.98 -6.53
N GLY A 386 -23.99 12.68 -5.38
CA GLY A 386 -24.62 12.24 -4.14
C GLY A 386 -23.68 11.58 -3.13
N VAL A 387 -22.36 11.61 -3.36
CA VAL A 387 -21.36 11.07 -2.42
C VAL A 387 -21.19 12.04 -1.25
N LYS A 388 -21.19 11.53 -0.01
CA LYS A 388 -20.92 12.30 1.20
C LYS A 388 -19.40 12.35 1.43
N ILE A 389 -18.84 13.54 1.60
CA ILE A 389 -17.42 13.70 1.94
C ILE A 389 -17.31 14.31 3.33
N GLN A 390 -16.64 13.61 4.23
CA GLN A 390 -16.43 13.99 5.62
C GLN A 390 -14.96 14.29 5.88
N ARG A 391 -14.68 15.38 6.58
CA ARG A 391 -13.31 15.83 6.92
C ARG A 391 -13.06 15.66 8.41
N TYR A 392 -12.30 14.64 8.77
CA TYR A 392 -11.93 14.33 10.15
C TYR A 392 -11.03 15.42 10.76
N VAL A 393 -11.34 15.85 11.98
CA VAL A 393 -10.70 17.02 12.63
C VAL A 393 -9.65 16.66 13.67
N GLY A 394 -9.72 15.47 14.29
CA GLY A 394 -8.91 15.10 15.46
C GLY A 394 -7.43 14.76 15.21
N GLY A 395 -6.90 14.93 14.00
CA GLY A 395 -5.54 14.54 13.64
C GLY A 395 -5.39 14.17 12.16
N LEU A 396 -4.26 13.57 11.80
CA LEU A 396 -4.08 12.97 10.49
C LEU A 396 -4.71 11.58 10.47
N LEU A 397 -5.95 11.51 10.00
CA LEU A 397 -6.62 10.24 9.71
C LEU A 397 -5.86 9.53 8.60
N HIS A 398 -5.12 8.49 8.98
CA HIS A 398 -4.24 7.70 8.13
C HIS A 398 -4.71 6.25 7.96
N THR A 399 -5.82 5.87 8.62
CA THR A 399 -6.54 4.62 8.33
C THR A 399 -6.83 4.47 6.84
N LYS A 400 -6.61 3.28 6.27
CA LYS A 400 -7.04 2.93 4.91
C LYS A 400 -8.00 1.75 4.96
N THR A 401 -9.28 2.05 4.76
CA THR A 401 -10.34 1.03 4.75
C THR A 401 -11.36 1.28 3.66
N VAL A 402 -11.93 0.19 3.16
CA VAL A 402 -13.16 0.20 2.36
C VAL A 402 -14.13 -0.81 2.97
N ILE A 403 -15.31 -0.34 3.36
CA ILE A 403 -16.37 -1.15 3.95
C ILE A 403 -17.56 -1.16 2.99
N ILE A 404 -18.11 -2.33 2.67
CA ILE A 404 -19.33 -2.45 1.86
C ILE A 404 -20.41 -3.29 2.56
N ASP A 405 -21.65 -2.81 2.48
CA ASP A 405 -22.90 -3.47 2.90
C ASP A 405 -22.99 -4.04 4.32
N ARG A 406 -21.95 -3.82 5.14
CA ARG A 406 -21.68 -4.41 6.46
C ARG A 406 -21.16 -5.84 6.45
N ASP A 407 -20.69 -6.31 5.29
CA ASP A 407 -20.30 -7.70 5.08
C ASP A 407 -18.83 -7.86 4.67
N LEU A 408 -18.25 -6.87 3.96
CA LEU A 408 -16.84 -6.90 3.54
C LEU A 408 -16.06 -5.71 4.10
N VAL A 409 -14.83 -5.98 4.51
CA VAL A 409 -13.82 -4.96 4.76
C VAL A 409 -12.57 -5.24 3.93
N LEU A 410 -12.07 -4.20 3.27
CA LEU A 410 -10.68 -4.13 2.81
C LEU A 410 -9.94 -3.24 3.79
N LEU A 411 -8.93 -3.77 4.48
CA LEU A 411 -8.08 -3.06 5.44
C LEU A 411 -6.61 -3.24 5.03
N GLY A 412 -5.81 -2.19 5.03
CA GLY A 412 -4.40 -2.36 4.74
C GLY A 412 -3.62 -1.07 4.59
N SER A 413 -2.62 -1.11 3.72
CA SER A 413 -1.68 0.00 3.50
C SER A 413 -2.03 0.90 2.31
N VAL A 414 -2.93 0.44 1.44
CA VAL A 414 -3.31 1.09 0.17
C VAL A 414 -4.03 2.41 0.41
N ASN A 415 -3.41 3.52 0.05
CA ASN A 415 -4.17 4.76 -0.12
C ASN A 415 -5.01 4.70 -1.40
N LEU A 416 -6.09 5.46 -1.47
CA LEU A 416 -6.90 5.59 -2.70
C LEU A 416 -6.31 6.68 -3.61
N ASP A 417 -5.01 6.54 -3.91
CA ASP A 417 -4.25 7.38 -4.84
C ASP A 417 -3.61 6.54 -5.96
N MET A 418 -3.25 7.19 -7.07
CA MET A 418 -2.71 6.51 -8.24
C MET A 418 -1.39 5.81 -7.93
N ARG A 419 -0.53 6.41 -7.11
CA ARG A 419 0.77 5.85 -6.73
C ARG A 419 0.64 4.55 -5.95
N SER A 420 -0.26 4.48 -4.98
CA SER A 420 -0.50 3.26 -4.20
C SER A 420 -1.10 2.16 -5.08
N ILE A 421 -2.02 2.52 -5.98
CA ILE A 421 -2.65 1.56 -6.90
C ILE A 421 -1.64 0.99 -7.90
N TRP A 422 -0.77 1.83 -8.46
CA TRP A 422 0.02 1.49 -9.64
C TRP A 422 1.51 1.26 -9.41
N LEU A 423 2.08 1.72 -8.28
CA LEU A 423 3.54 1.81 -8.11
C LEU A 423 4.05 1.21 -6.82
N ASN A 424 3.44 1.49 -5.68
CA ASN A 424 3.97 1.02 -4.40
C ASN A 424 3.77 -0.48 -4.23
N PHE A 425 4.64 -1.08 -3.42
CA PHE A 425 4.32 -2.37 -2.83
C PHE A 425 3.32 -2.13 -1.69
N GLU A 426 2.15 -2.75 -1.77
CA GLU A 426 1.05 -2.57 -0.82
C GLU A 426 0.51 -3.93 -0.37
N SER A 427 -0.24 -3.94 0.73
CA SER A 427 -0.94 -5.12 1.25
C SER A 427 -2.36 -4.75 1.65
N THR A 428 -3.32 -5.53 1.19
CA THR A 428 -4.74 -5.42 1.57
C THR A 428 -5.21 -6.74 2.17
N LEU A 429 -5.76 -6.70 3.37
CA LEU A 429 -6.53 -7.77 3.96
C LEU A 429 -7.99 -7.61 3.55
N ILE A 430 -8.51 -8.58 2.82
CA ILE A 430 -9.92 -8.69 2.45
C ILE A 430 -10.58 -9.60 3.49
N VAL A 431 -11.59 -9.13 4.19
CA VAL A 431 -12.31 -9.87 5.23
C VAL A 431 -13.80 -9.90 4.91
N ASP A 432 -14.35 -11.11 4.74
CA ASP A 432 -15.79 -11.40 4.67
C ASP A 432 -16.20 -11.97 6.02
N ASP A 433 -16.73 -11.07 6.87
CA ASP A 433 -17.20 -11.37 8.21
C ASP A 433 -17.99 -10.20 8.80
N ALA A 434 -19.21 -10.48 9.28
CA ALA A 434 -20.10 -9.44 9.80
C ALA A 434 -19.63 -8.86 11.15
N GLU A 435 -19.00 -9.68 12.01
CA GLU A 435 -18.52 -9.23 13.33
C GLU A 435 -17.30 -8.32 13.17
N PHE A 436 -16.31 -8.74 12.37
CA PHE A 436 -15.16 -7.92 12.00
C PHE A 436 -15.61 -6.61 11.36
N CYS A 437 -16.57 -6.68 10.43
CA CYS A 437 -17.10 -5.50 9.78
C CYS A 437 -17.77 -4.54 10.78
N ALA A 438 -18.54 -5.07 11.75
CA ALA A 438 -19.15 -4.27 12.81
C ALA A 438 -18.09 -3.58 13.68
N GLU A 439 -17.00 -4.26 14.06
CA GLU A 439 -15.92 -3.66 14.84
C GLU A 439 -15.17 -2.58 14.06
N VAL A 440 -14.87 -2.78 12.77
CA VAL A 440 -14.28 -1.73 11.93
C VAL A 440 -15.26 -0.56 11.76
N GLN A 441 -16.56 -0.85 11.58
CA GLN A 441 -17.58 0.19 11.45
C GLN A 441 -17.69 1.05 12.71
N LYS A 442 -17.58 0.46 13.92
CA LYS A 442 -17.56 1.24 15.18
C LYS A 442 -16.42 2.27 15.20
N VAL A 443 -15.23 1.88 14.73
CA VAL A 443 -14.07 2.77 14.62
C VAL A 443 -14.34 3.89 13.60
N VAL A 444 -14.89 3.53 12.44
CA VAL A 444 -15.23 4.49 11.37
C VAL A 444 -16.35 5.45 11.78
N ASP A 445 -17.35 4.99 12.52
CA ASP A 445 -18.43 5.82 13.05
C ASP A 445 -17.90 6.85 14.05
N ASP A 446 -16.88 6.51 14.84
CA ASP A 446 -16.19 7.47 15.70
C ASP A 446 -15.43 8.53 14.90
N TYR A 447 -14.82 8.16 13.77
CA TYR A 447 -14.24 9.14 12.85
C TYR A 447 -15.32 10.07 12.30
N SER A 448 -16.46 9.54 11.87
CA SER A 448 -17.58 10.33 11.35
C SER A 448 -18.14 11.31 12.37
N LYS A 449 -18.25 10.94 13.66
CA LYS A 449 -18.68 11.85 14.74
C LYS A 449 -17.75 13.05 14.90
N ASN A 450 -16.47 12.85 14.64
CA ASN A 450 -15.42 13.87 14.74
C ASN A 450 -15.05 14.50 13.39
N ALA A 451 -15.96 14.42 12.40
CA ALA A 451 -15.74 14.92 11.06
C ALA A 451 -16.76 15.99 10.64
N GLU A 452 -16.30 16.92 9.82
CA GLU A 452 -17.13 17.94 9.19
C GLU A 452 -17.62 17.45 7.83
N LEU A 453 -18.94 17.43 7.61
CA LEU A 453 -19.51 17.15 6.29
C LEU A 453 -19.24 18.34 5.35
N ILE A 454 -18.80 18.07 4.12
CA ILE A 454 -18.68 19.09 3.09
C ILE A 454 -20.05 19.35 2.46
N ASP A 455 -20.51 20.59 2.57
CA ASP A 455 -21.73 21.05 1.91
C ASP A 455 -21.47 21.40 0.43
N LEU A 456 -22.28 20.85 -0.48
CA LEU A 456 -22.16 21.05 -1.92
C LEU A 456 -22.31 22.52 -2.31
N ALA A 457 -23.29 23.23 -1.73
CA ALA A 457 -23.54 24.63 -2.09
C ALA A 457 -22.35 25.53 -1.71
N SER A 458 -21.74 25.30 -0.54
CA SER A 458 -20.52 25.99 -0.12
C SER A 458 -19.31 25.62 -0.99
N TRP A 459 -19.22 24.36 -1.43
CA TRP A 459 -18.10 23.87 -2.23
C TRP A 459 -18.13 24.46 -3.64
N VAL A 460 -19.28 24.51 -4.29
CA VAL A 460 -19.44 25.09 -5.65
C VAL A 460 -19.13 26.59 -5.64
N ASN A 461 -19.51 27.31 -4.58
CA ASN A 461 -19.29 28.75 -4.44
C ASN A 461 -17.88 29.13 -3.93
N ARG A 462 -16.95 28.19 -3.85
CA ARG A 462 -15.58 28.47 -3.39
C ARG A 462 -14.85 29.41 -4.37
N PRO A 463 -13.90 30.24 -3.89
CA PRO A 463 -13.19 31.21 -4.74
C PRO A 463 -12.51 30.57 -5.96
N ALA A 464 -12.61 31.23 -7.11
CA ALA A 464 -12.08 30.72 -8.38
C ALA A 464 -10.57 30.43 -8.35
N HIS A 465 -9.78 31.21 -7.61
CA HIS A 465 -8.35 30.96 -7.45
C HIS A 465 -8.06 29.62 -6.73
N ARG A 466 -8.91 29.22 -5.77
CA ARG A 466 -8.76 27.91 -5.09
C ARG A 466 -9.08 26.77 -6.05
N ARG A 467 -10.17 26.90 -6.80
CA ARG A 467 -10.55 25.94 -7.84
C ARG A 467 -9.44 25.77 -8.90
N LEU A 468 -8.82 26.86 -9.33
CA LEU A 468 -7.70 26.82 -10.26
C LEU A 468 -6.49 26.06 -9.68
N LEU A 469 -6.11 26.35 -8.43
CA LEU A 469 -5.01 25.67 -7.75
C LEU A 469 -5.26 24.17 -7.56
N GLU A 470 -6.49 23.78 -7.21
CA GLU A 470 -6.91 22.38 -7.10
C GLU A 470 -6.78 21.65 -8.45
N ASN A 471 -7.28 22.26 -9.53
CA ASN A 471 -7.21 21.69 -10.87
C ASN A 471 -5.77 21.60 -11.41
N ILE A 472 -4.90 22.58 -11.09
CA ILE A 472 -3.47 22.50 -11.42
C ILE A 472 -2.81 21.37 -10.64
N ALA A 473 -3.11 21.23 -9.34
CA ALA A 473 -2.58 20.15 -8.52
C ALA A 473 -3.01 18.76 -9.03
N GLN A 474 -4.22 18.63 -9.58
CA GLN A 474 -4.71 17.39 -10.21
C GLN A 474 -3.80 16.91 -11.36
N LEU A 475 -3.11 17.79 -12.07
CA LEU A 475 -2.17 17.38 -13.13
C LEU A 475 -1.01 16.54 -12.59
N ALA A 476 -0.72 16.63 -11.29
CA ALA A 476 0.28 15.81 -10.63
C ALA A 476 -0.26 14.43 -10.19
N SER A 477 -1.55 14.11 -10.39
CA SER A 477 -2.18 12.85 -9.94
C SER A 477 -1.40 11.58 -10.32
N PRO A 478 -0.83 11.43 -11.54
CA PRO A 478 -0.05 10.23 -11.89
C PRO A 478 1.24 10.02 -11.07
N LEU A 479 1.68 11.05 -10.35
CA LEU A 479 2.85 11.03 -9.46
C LEU A 479 2.46 10.85 -7.97
N LEU A 480 1.18 11.07 -7.64
CA LEU A 480 0.66 11.15 -6.28
C LEU A 480 0.07 9.85 -5.78
#